data_AF-A0A1Q6V026-F1
#
_entry.id   AF-A0A1Q6V026-F1
#
_cell.length_a   1.000
_cell.length_b   1.000
_cell.length_c   1.000
_cell.angle_alpha   90.00
_cell.angle_beta   90.00
_cell.angle_gamma   90.00
#
_symmetry.space_group_name_H-M   'P 1'
#
loop_
_entity.id
_entity.type
_entity.pdbx_description
1 polymer ?
#
loop_
_entity_poly.entity_id
_entity_poly.type
_entity_poly.pdbx_seq_one_letter_code
_entity_poly.pdbx_strand_id
1 'polypeptide(L)'
;SDMSSLVEAYNGVLPLNQITSNNYNSIVSDIEKKVNYIITEGTARTGKTIIAMRLLGKYKTSRFIIMNESFYNSLVQIFLIENIEFPNDRVICHTNFEKMIDWVSNSQILIIDEAQRLNDMQIEQLVNNNNHNINVILGDNLQAINYKSDRGIEKLEKNIKERKFDCTKYYFDYSIGLASNILYAIKYLIFNDIKFNNQNTNEYEINIFNNEKEFIDKYKNDSSYKKHMATVYMSNNDYNETITGFERWHANHFKRYPYFLNNDVKEKVMITTYELISRELDDIYIYLPGSISADDLGIHYIIRDRDSYLLNQIYVLATRAKGEINIYCENPTTYNYLIKRNKRIIKNARAVSTLSEEEKKKSLDLQDKITEKGITRLIHFTSRKNLESILKNGIMSITEMKHICLLNKFKEKYKDREYVYILLDPALLYEITDDSGEKLAPRIYCNYNAAGSLTKKDSENIDIMFENGFIAGPWWKSMYFTRENKEDNETTANQAEIIFRKRIDPKYILDIKEVD
;
A
#
# COMPACT_ATOMS: atom_id res chain seq x y z
N SER A 1 21.11 4.55 16.24
CA SER A 1 20.25 3.38 16.42
C SER A 1 20.09 2.61 15.12
N ASP A 2 19.53 3.20 14.05
CA ASP A 2 18.98 2.39 12.93
C ASP A 2 20.05 1.76 12.03
N MET A 3 21.17 2.46 11.77
CA MET A 3 22.28 1.88 10.98
C MET A 3 23.09 0.86 11.78
N SER A 4 23.22 1.02 13.11
CA SER A 4 23.90 0.04 13.97
C SER A 4 23.17 -1.29 13.97
N SER A 5 21.83 -1.29 13.92
CA SER A 5 21.03 -2.51 13.79
C SER A 5 21.34 -3.31 12.52
N LEU A 6 21.83 -2.69 11.45
CA LEU A 6 22.26 -3.40 10.24
C LEU A 6 23.58 -4.17 10.47
N VAL A 7 24.47 -3.60 11.28
CA VAL A 7 25.73 -4.26 11.70
C VAL A 7 25.41 -5.42 12.65
N GLU A 8 24.48 -5.23 13.58
CA GLU A 8 23.99 -6.29 14.47
C GLU A 8 23.29 -7.41 13.68
N ALA A 9 22.50 -7.06 12.65
CA ALA A 9 21.86 -8.02 11.76
C ALA A 9 22.92 -8.84 11.01
N TYR A 10 23.93 -8.18 10.45
CA TYR A 10 25.07 -8.82 9.79
C TYR A 10 25.81 -9.80 10.72
N ASN A 11 26.04 -9.42 11.97
CA ASN A 11 26.78 -10.24 12.93
C ASN A 11 25.98 -11.39 13.54
N GLY A 12 24.68 -11.49 13.24
CA GLY A 12 23.90 -12.57 13.82
C GLY A 12 23.28 -12.24 15.19
N VAL A 13 23.42 -11.01 15.70
CA VAL A 13 23.08 -10.66 17.09
C VAL A 13 21.80 -9.84 17.23
N LEU A 14 21.33 -9.17 16.17
CA LEU A 14 20.06 -8.45 16.23
C LEU A 14 18.89 -9.43 16.50
N PRO A 15 18.10 -9.25 17.57
CA PRO A 15 16.88 -10.03 17.78
C PRO A 15 15.84 -9.62 16.73
N LEU A 16 15.35 -10.60 15.97
CA LEU A 16 14.29 -10.39 15.00
C LEU A 16 12.93 -10.53 15.68
N ASN A 17 11.98 -9.66 15.34
CA ASN A 17 10.59 -9.90 15.71
C ASN A 17 10.06 -11.17 15.00
N GLN A 18 8.94 -11.70 15.48
CA GLN A 18 8.39 -12.97 15.00
C GLN A 18 8.12 -12.98 13.49
N ILE A 19 7.59 -11.88 12.93
CA ILE A 19 7.26 -11.78 11.51
C ILE A 19 8.53 -11.76 10.65
N THR A 20 9.49 -10.90 10.96
CA THR A 20 10.77 -10.83 10.26
C THR A 20 11.55 -12.13 10.41
N SER A 21 11.47 -12.81 11.56
CA SER A 21 12.07 -14.13 11.77
C SER A 21 11.44 -15.20 10.88
N ASN A 22 10.11 -15.23 10.76
CA ASN A 22 9.42 -16.17 9.88
C ASN A 22 9.80 -15.94 8.41
N ASN A 23 9.77 -14.68 7.97
CA ASN A 23 10.18 -14.27 6.63
C ASN A 23 11.63 -14.68 6.31
N TYR A 24 12.55 -14.44 7.25
CA TYR A 24 13.94 -14.86 7.14
C TYR A 24 14.08 -16.38 7.01
N ASN A 25 13.35 -17.15 7.84
CA ASN A 25 13.41 -18.61 7.83
C ASN A 25 12.86 -19.20 6.53
N SER A 26 11.80 -18.62 5.96
CA SER A 26 11.26 -19.04 4.65
C SER A 26 12.29 -18.85 3.53
N ILE A 27 12.93 -17.68 3.48
CA ILE A 27 13.99 -17.40 2.50
C ILE A 27 15.18 -18.35 2.68
N VAL A 28 15.60 -18.60 3.93
CA VAL A 28 16.67 -19.56 4.24
C VAL A 28 16.33 -20.97 3.75
N SER A 29 15.09 -21.43 3.99
CA SER A 29 14.63 -22.74 3.50
C SER A 29 14.75 -22.84 1.97
N ASP A 30 14.39 -21.79 1.23
CA ASP A 30 14.45 -21.81 -0.23
C ASP A 30 15.88 -21.71 -0.77
N ILE A 31 16.76 -20.98 -0.08
CA ILE A 31 18.20 -21.01 -0.35
C ILE A 31 18.74 -22.45 -0.18
N GLU A 32 18.35 -23.14 0.89
CA GLU A 32 18.78 -24.52 1.17
C GLU A 32 18.23 -25.51 0.14
N LYS A 33 17.02 -25.28 -0.38
CA LYS A 33 16.43 -26.02 -1.51
C LYS A 33 17.03 -25.65 -2.87
N LYS A 34 17.88 -24.63 -2.95
CA LYS A 34 18.51 -24.11 -4.17
C LYS A 34 17.52 -23.57 -5.20
N VAL A 35 16.47 -22.88 -4.74
CA VAL A 35 15.56 -22.12 -5.62
C VAL A 35 16.37 -21.05 -6.36
N ASN A 36 16.22 -20.93 -7.69
CA ASN A 36 17.06 -20.02 -8.48
C ASN A 36 16.78 -18.55 -8.16
N TYR A 37 15.51 -18.18 -7.99
CA TYR A 37 15.08 -16.82 -7.71
C TYR A 37 14.11 -16.78 -6.53
N ILE A 38 14.46 -15.98 -5.53
CA ILE A 38 13.64 -15.74 -4.34
C ILE A 38 13.31 -14.25 -4.36
N ILE A 39 12.11 -13.93 -4.84
CA ILE A 39 11.62 -12.55 -4.96
C ILE A 39 10.84 -12.20 -3.70
N THR A 40 11.19 -11.09 -3.08
CA THR A 40 10.52 -10.55 -1.91
C THR A 40 10.06 -9.13 -2.20
N GLU A 41 8.76 -8.97 -2.35
CA GLU A 41 8.11 -7.67 -2.53
C GLU A 41 7.44 -7.27 -1.22
N GLY A 42 7.59 -6.03 -0.79
CA GLY A 42 6.92 -5.59 0.42
C GLY A 42 7.07 -4.10 0.65
N THR A 43 6.16 -3.53 1.43
CA THR A 43 6.14 -2.09 1.71
C THR A 43 7.38 -1.62 2.49
N ALA A 44 7.56 -0.30 2.63
CA ALA A 44 8.62 0.26 3.48
C ALA A 44 8.59 -0.34 4.90
N ARG A 45 9.76 -0.50 5.54
CA ARG A 45 9.92 -1.00 6.93
C ARG A 45 9.45 -2.42 7.23
N THR A 46 9.35 -3.27 6.21
CA THR A 46 9.05 -4.71 6.34
C THR A 46 10.26 -5.57 6.75
N GLY A 47 11.43 -4.95 6.98
CA GLY A 47 12.65 -5.65 7.39
C GLY A 47 13.46 -6.27 6.24
N LYS A 48 13.17 -5.94 4.97
CA LYS A 48 13.88 -6.45 3.79
C LYS A 48 15.40 -6.25 3.89
N THR A 49 15.86 -5.04 4.18
CA THR A 49 17.30 -4.73 4.33
C THR A 49 17.93 -5.45 5.53
N ILE A 50 17.19 -5.64 6.63
CA ILE A 50 17.66 -6.43 7.79
C ILE A 50 17.88 -7.89 7.40
N ILE A 51 16.95 -8.47 6.63
CA ILE A 51 17.08 -9.82 6.06
C ILE A 51 18.28 -9.88 5.12
N ALA A 52 18.47 -8.90 4.24
CA ALA A 52 19.61 -8.82 3.32
C ALA A 52 20.94 -8.88 4.09
N MET A 53 21.10 -8.05 5.13
CA MET A 53 22.30 -8.01 5.96
C MET A 53 22.51 -9.32 6.73
N ARG A 54 21.43 -9.91 7.26
CA ARG A 54 21.49 -11.20 7.96
C ARG A 54 21.96 -12.33 7.05
N LEU A 55 21.47 -12.37 5.81
CA LEU A 55 21.91 -13.33 4.79
C LEU A 55 23.37 -13.11 4.40
N LEU A 56 23.79 -11.86 4.19
CA LEU A 56 25.18 -11.50 3.89
C LEU A 56 26.15 -11.94 5.00
N GLY A 57 25.71 -11.85 6.26
CA GLY A 57 26.43 -12.31 7.44
C GLY A 57 26.55 -13.84 7.52
N LYS A 58 25.42 -14.54 7.31
CA LYS A 58 25.30 -16.01 7.37
C LYS A 58 26.06 -16.71 6.25
N TYR A 59 25.89 -16.29 5.01
CA TYR A 59 26.46 -16.95 3.84
C TYR A 59 27.74 -16.25 3.39
N LYS A 60 28.91 -16.77 3.77
CA LYS A 60 30.19 -16.14 3.43
C LYS A 60 30.47 -16.04 1.93
N THR A 61 29.91 -16.94 1.14
CA THR A 61 29.97 -16.95 -0.34
C THR A 61 28.93 -16.07 -1.04
N SER A 62 28.10 -15.36 -0.27
CA SER A 62 27.13 -14.43 -0.82
C SER A 62 27.77 -13.10 -1.23
N ARG A 63 27.19 -12.48 -2.25
CA ARG A 63 27.46 -11.11 -2.67
C ARG A 63 26.22 -10.25 -2.54
N PHE A 64 26.41 -8.96 -2.29
CA PHE A 64 25.33 -8.02 -2.05
C PHE A 64 25.46 -6.79 -2.95
N ILE A 65 24.43 -6.54 -3.77
CA ILE A 65 24.30 -5.34 -4.58
C ILE A 65 23.39 -4.36 -3.85
N ILE A 66 23.91 -3.14 -3.66
CA ILE A 66 23.18 -2.03 -3.09
C ILE A 66 22.83 -1.02 -4.19
N MET A 67 21.52 -0.82 -4.39
CA MET A 67 21.00 0.09 -5.42
C MET A 67 20.98 1.56 -4.98
N ASN A 68 21.41 1.88 -3.75
CA ASN A 68 21.49 3.25 -3.23
C ASN A 68 22.92 3.62 -2.77
N GLU A 69 23.55 4.57 -3.44
CA GLU A 69 24.92 5.01 -3.13
C GLU A 69 25.06 5.69 -1.75
N SER A 70 24.08 6.53 -1.37
CA SER A 70 24.07 7.17 -0.05
C SER A 70 23.97 6.15 1.08
N PHE A 71 23.15 5.12 0.89
CA PHE A 71 23.02 4.00 1.81
C PHE A 71 24.32 3.17 1.90
N TYR A 72 24.94 2.84 0.75
CA TYR A 72 26.24 2.15 0.71
C TYR A 72 27.31 2.92 1.49
N ASN A 73 27.47 4.22 1.25
CA ASN A 73 28.46 5.05 1.94
C ASN A 73 28.23 5.06 3.46
N SER A 74 26.96 5.08 3.86
CA SER A 74 26.59 5.09 5.28
C SER A 74 26.80 3.74 5.95
N LEU A 75 26.63 2.65 5.20
CA LEU A 75 26.98 1.31 5.65
C LEU A 75 28.49 1.15 5.85
N VAL A 76 29.31 1.61 4.90
CA VAL A 76 30.77 1.58 5.06
C VAL A 76 31.20 2.30 6.33
N GLN A 77 30.62 3.47 6.59
CA GLN A 77 30.98 4.26 7.78
C GLN A 77 30.50 3.65 9.09
N ILE A 78 29.27 3.10 9.14
CA ILE A 78 28.80 2.51 10.41
C ILE A 78 29.62 1.27 10.78
N PHE A 79 30.04 0.45 9.80
CA PHE A 79 30.95 -0.67 10.07
C PHE A 79 32.28 -0.18 10.67
N LEU A 80 32.85 0.89 10.12
CA LEU A 80 34.07 1.50 10.66
C LEU A 80 33.87 2.01 12.10
N ILE A 81 32.75 2.68 12.39
CA ILE A 81 32.44 3.21 13.73
C ILE A 81 32.24 2.10 14.75
N GLU A 82 31.55 1.02 14.37
CA GLU A 82 31.34 -0.16 15.22
C GLU A 82 32.62 -1.02 15.34
N ASN A 83 33.73 -0.57 14.72
CA ASN A 83 35.02 -1.26 14.70
C ASN A 83 34.95 -2.67 14.10
N ILE A 84 34.19 -2.80 13.01
CA ILE A 84 33.98 -4.05 12.26
C ILE A 84 34.45 -3.85 10.83
N GLU A 85 35.21 -4.81 10.31
CA GLU A 85 35.66 -4.77 8.92
C GLU A 85 34.46 -4.86 7.96
N PHE A 86 34.33 -3.85 7.09
CA PHE A 86 33.31 -3.86 6.06
C PHE A 86 33.70 -4.86 4.95
N PRO A 87 32.80 -5.78 4.54
CA PRO A 87 33.11 -6.81 3.55
C PRO A 87 33.14 -6.25 2.12
N ASN A 88 34.15 -5.42 1.82
CA ASN A 88 34.33 -4.69 0.56
C ASN A 88 34.40 -5.59 -0.68
N ASP A 89 34.87 -6.82 -0.51
CA ASP A 89 34.97 -7.83 -1.57
C ASP A 89 33.61 -8.46 -1.93
N ARG A 90 32.62 -8.35 -1.03
CA ARG A 90 31.28 -8.96 -1.15
C ARG A 90 30.13 -7.97 -1.24
N VAL A 91 30.39 -6.66 -1.12
CA VAL A 91 29.36 -5.63 -1.26
C VAL A 91 29.75 -4.61 -2.31
N ILE A 92 28.86 -4.34 -3.27
CA ILE A 92 29.06 -3.32 -4.31
C ILE A 92 27.87 -2.39 -4.41
N CYS A 93 28.13 -1.13 -4.80
CA CYS A 93 27.08 -0.20 -5.21
C CYS A 93 26.82 -0.32 -6.73
N HIS A 94 25.55 -0.28 -7.12
CA HIS A 94 25.11 -0.40 -8.53
C HIS A 94 25.76 0.60 -9.49
N THR A 95 26.27 1.74 -9.00
CA THR A 95 26.95 2.76 -9.81
C THR A 95 28.29 2.28 -10.38
N ASN A 96 28.88 1.21 -9.83
CA ASN A 96 30.09 0.55 -10.37
C ASN A 96 29.73 -0.59 -11.34
N PHE A 97 28.77 -0.34 -12.23
CA PHE A 97 28.08 -1.38 -12.98
C PHE A 97 28.98 -2.22 -13.91
N GLU A 98 29.97 -1.62 -14.55
CA GLU A 98 30.90 -2.36 -15.43
C GLU A 98 31.69 -3.44 -14.67
N LYS A 99 31.96 -3.22 -13.37
CA LYS A 99 32.60 -4.21 -12.51
C LYS A 99 31.62 -5.26 -12.00
N MET A 100 30.32 -5.05 -12.16
CA MET A 100 29.28 -5.89 -11.56
C MET A 100 29.26 -7.28 -12.19
N ILE A 101 29.39 -7.42 -13.50
CA ILE A 101 29.19 -8.71 -14.21
C ILE A 101 30.24 -9.74 -13.80
N ASP A 102 31.52 -9.41 -13.93
CA ASP A 102 32.62 -10.30 -13.54
C ASP A 102 32.60 -10.59 -12.04
N TRP A 103 32.17 -9.60 -11.26
CA TRP A 103 32.04 -9.71 -9.82
C TRP A 103 30.88 -10.64 -9.44
N VAL A 104 29.67 -10.51 -9.98
CA VAL A 104 28.55 -11.42 -9.65
C VAL A 104 28.76 -12.84 -10.15
N SER A 105 29.54 -13.02 -11.21
CA SER A 105 29.80 -14.34 -11.81
C SER A 105 30.52 -15.33 -10.87
N ASN A 106 31.13 -14.85 -9.78
CA ASN A 106 31.93 -15.67 -8.88
C ASN A 106 31.22 -15.99 -7.54
N SER A 107 29.90 -15.78 -7.42
CA SER A 107 29.16 -15.97 -6.15
C SER A 107 28.11 -17.07 -6.22
N GLN A 108 27.91 -17.79 -5.11
CA GLN A 108 26.87 -18.82 -5.02
C GLN A 108 25.48 -18.21 -4.80
N ILE A 109 25.42 -17.12 -4.02
CA ILE A 109 24.19 -16.40 -3.66
C ILE A 109 24.40 -14.93 -3.98
N LEU A 110 23.49 -14.36 -4.77
CA LEU A 110 23.45 -12.93 -5.04
C LEU A 110 22.25 -12.30 -4.32
N ILE A 111 22.50 -11.29 -3.50
CA ILE A 111 21.49 -10.53 -2.78
C ILE A 111 21.38 -9.16 -3.45
N ILE A 112 20.17 -8.70 -3.72
CA ILE A 112 19.90 -7.39 -4.32
C ILE A 112 18.83 -6.70 -3.48
N ASP A 113 19.16 -5.56 -2.87
CA ASP A 113 18.20 -4.74 -2.13
C ASP A 113 17.81 -3.51 -2.96
N GLU A 114 16.54 -3.10 -2.85
CA GLU A 114 15.90 -2.07 -3.69
C GLU A 114 15.93 -2.43 -5.19
N ALA A 115 15.66 -3.70 -5.51
CA ALA A 115 15.77 -4.27 -6.85
C ALA A 115 14.83 -3.65 -7.90
N GLN A 116 13.76 -2.97 -7.49
CA GLN A 116 12.89 -2.21 -8.41
C GLN A 116 13.63 -1.15 -9.24
N ARG A 117 14.85 -0.77 -8.80
CA ARG A 117 15.71 0.23 -9.45
C ARG A 117 16.61 -0.34 -10.55
N LEU A 118 16.54 -1.64 -10.81
CA LEU A 118 17.30 -2.25 -11.89
C LEU A 118 16.81 -1.72 -13.24
N ASN A 119 17.75 -1.37 -14.12
CA ASN A 119 17.45 -1.02 -15.50
C ASN A 119 17.50 -2.23 -16.44
N ASP A 120 17.01 -2.08 -17.67
CA ASP A 120 16.90 -3.18 -18.65
C ASP A 120 18.21 -3.94 -18.84
N MET A 121 19.33 -3.23 -18.98
CA MET A 121 20.64 -3.85 -19.18
C MET A 121 21.04 -4.70 -17.97
N GLN A 122 20.78 -4.21 -16.76
CA GLN A 122 21.10 -4.94 -15.52
C GLN A 122 20.23 -6.17 -15.36
N ILE A 123 18.93 -6.05 -15.64
CA ILE A 123 17.99 -7.17 -15.61
C ILE A 123 18.43 -8.25 -16.61
N GLU A 124 18.69 -7.87 -17.87
CA GLU A 124 19.14 -8.82 -18.89
C GLU A 124 20.44 -9.51 -18.49
N GLN A 125 21.42 -8.77 -17.96
CA GLN A 125 22.69 -9.36 -17.55
C GLN A 125 22.56 -10.28 -16.34
N LEU A 126 21.76 -9.92 -15.34
CA LEU A 126 21.48 -10.77 -14.19
C LEU A 126 20.85 -12.09 -14.63
N VAL A 127 19.82 -12.01 -15.46
CA VAL A 127 19.04 -13.16 -15.88
C VAL A 127 19.78 -14.04 -16.91
N ASN A 128 20.65 -13.46 -17.74
CA ASN A 128 21.45 -14.21 -18.72
C ASN A 128 22.76 -14.77 -18.14
N ASN A 129 23.15 -14.39 -16.92
CA ASN A 129 24.36 -14.89 -16.30
C ASN A 129 24.10 -16.19 -15.53
N ASN A 130 24.54 -17.32 -16.10
CA ASN A 130 24.34 -18.65 -15.54
C ASN A 130 25.32 -19.04 -14.42
N ASN A 131 26.21 -18.14 -13.98
CA ASN A 131 27.32 -18.51 -13.08
C ASN A 131 26.98 -18.41 -11.59
N HIS A 132 25.82 -17.86 -11.21
CA HIS A 132 25.33 -17.82 -9.84
C HIS A 132 24.04 -18.63 -9.71
N ASN A 133 23.87 -19.35 -8.61
CA ASN A 133 22.84 -20.37 -8.50
C ASN A 133 21.53 -19.87 -7.86
N ILE A 134 21.63 -18.86 -6.98
CA ILE A 134 20.52 -18.39 -6.15
C ILE A 134 20.54 -16.86 -6.09
N ASN A 135 19.41 -16.25 -6.43
CA ASN A 135 19.18 -14.80 -6.42
C ASN A 135 18.13 -14.44 -5.37
N VAL A 136 18.51 -13.66 -4.36
CA VAL A 136 17.58 -13.09 -3.38
C VAL A 136 17.31 -11.63 -3.75
N ILE A 137 16.12 -11.38 -4.27
CA ILE A 137 15.69 -10.10 -4.82
C ILE A 137 14.73 -9.46 -3.82
N LEU A 138 15.10 -8.31 -3.28
CA LEU A 138 14.32 -7.58 -2.27
C LEU A 138 13.96 -6.21 -2.79
N GLY A 139 12.69 -5.80 -2.68
CA GLY A 139 12.29 -4.45 -3.09
C GLY A 139 10.80 -4.15 -2.91
N ASP A 140 10.38 -3.03 -3.50
CA ASP A 140 9.00 -2.53 -3.52
C ASP A 140 8.77 -1.77 -4.83
N ASN A 141 7.87 -2.25 -5.69
CA ASN A 141 7.58 -1.61 -6.97
C ASN A 141 7.11 -0.16 -6.84
N LEU A 142 6.41 0.19 -5.75
CA LEU A 142 5.96 1.56 -5.49
C LEU A 142 7.11 2.49 -5.11
N GLN A 143 8.32 1.95 -4.94
CA GLN A 143 9.55 2.71 -4.67
C GLN A 143 10.47 2.79 -5.90
N ALA A 144 9.94 2.53 -7.11
CA ALA A 144 10.60 2.87 -8.36
C ALA A 144 10.47 4.39 -8.60
N ILE A 145 11.59 5.11 -8.53
CA ILE A 145 11.59 6.59 -8.47
C ILE A 145 12.24 7.26 -9.68
N ASN A 146 12.93 6.52 -10.55
CA ASN A 146 13.49 7.02 -11.80
C ASN A 146 12.75 6.48 -13.03
N TYR A 147 11.97 7.35 -13.69
CA TYR A 147 11.20 6.95 -14.87
C TYR A 147 12.01 6.51 -16.08
N LYS A 148 13.28 6.93 -16.17
CA LYS A 148 14.13 6.60 -17.33
C LYS A 148 14.81 5.26 -17.17
N SER A 149 15.05 4.81 -15.95
CA SER A 149 15.90 3.64 -15.68
C SER A 149 15.25 2.56 -14.84
N ASP A 150 14.37 2.91 -13.90
CA ASP A 150 13.80 1.93 -12.97
C ASP A 150 12.70 1.17 -13.70
N ARG A 151 12.83 -0.16 -13.79
CA ARG A 151 11.87 -1.02 -14.50
C ARG A 151 10.93 -1.78 -13.57
N GLY A 152 11.12 -1.66 -12.27
CA GLY A 152 10.39 -2.46 -11.29
C GLY A 152 10.84 -3.92 -11.26
N ILE A 153 10.37 -4.62 -10.24
CA ILE A 153 10.54 -6.06 -10.03
C ILE A 153 9.74 -6.85 -11.08
N GLU A 154 8.62 -6.31 -11.58
CA GLU A 154 7.77 -6.96 -12.58
C GLU A 154 8.52 -7.35 -13.86
N LYS A 155 9.39 -6.47 -14.36
CA LYS A 155 10.18 -6.75 -15.56
C LYS A 155 11.16 -7.89 -15.33
N LEU A 156 11.80 -7.93 -14.16
CA LEU A 156 12.69 -9.01 -13.76
C LEU A 156 11.91 -10.33 -13.61
N GLU A 157 10.76 -10.31 -12.95
CA GLU A 157 9.88 -11.47 -12.78
C GLU A 157 9.42 -12.05 -14.12
N LYS A 158 9.03 -11.18 -15.07
CA LYS A 158 8.67 -11.59 -16.43
C LYS A 158 9.84 -12.31 -17.12
N ASN A 159 11.03 -11.72 -17.08
CA ASN A 159 12.22 -12.29 -17.71
C ASN A 159 12.64 -13.65 -17.10
N ILE A 160 12.44 -13.83 -15.78
CA ILE A 160 12.67 -15.09 -15.06
C ILE A 160 11.69 -16.17 -15.54
N LYS A 161 10.39 -15.82 -15.59
CA LYS A 161 9.32 -16.73 -16.03
C LYS A 161 9.49 -17.17 -17.49
N GLU A 162 9.82 -16.25 -18.38
CA GLU A 162 10.04 -16.53 -19.81
C GLU A 162 11.17 -17.54 -20.04
N ARG A 163 12.21 -17.52 -19.18
CA ARG A 163 13.35 -18.44 -19.24
C ARG A 163 13.18 -19.70 -18.39
N LYS A 164 12.01 -19.89 -17.75
CA LYS A 164 11.64 -21.09 -16.97
C LYS A 164 12.58 -21.39 -15.80
N PHE A 165 13.14 -20.36 -15.17
CA PHE A 165 13.86 -20.56 -13.92
C PHE A 165 12.90 -20.85 -12.76
N ASP A 166 13.36 -21.63 -11.78
CA ASP A 166 12.61 -21.84 -10.55
C ASP A 166 12.55 -20.54 -9.74
N CYS A 167 11.35 -20.19 -9.25
CA CYS A 167 11.11 -18.91 -8.61
C CYS A 167 10.08 -19.03 -7.49
N THR A 168 10.41 -18.54 -6.31
CA THR A 168 9.47 -18.34 -5.20
C THR A 168 9.28 -16.84 -4.96
N LYS A 169 8.03 -16.41 -4.77
CA LYS A 169 7.69 -15.02 -4.48
C LYS A 169 7.04 -14.89 -3.11
N TYR A 170 7.55 -13.97 -2.31
CA TYR A 170 7.02 -13.59 -1.00
C TYR A 170 6.49 -12.16 -1.04
N TYR A 171 5.36 -11.94 -0.35
CA TYR A 171 4.80 -10.62 -0.10
C TYR A 171 4.90 -10.30 1.39
N PHE A 172 5.58 -9.21 1.74
CA PHE A 172 5.69 -8.74 3.12
C PHE A 172 4.74 -7.58 3.35
N ASP A 173 3.64 -7.86 4.03
CA ASP A 173 2.54 -6.91 4.21
C ASP A 173 2.64 -6.10 5.51
N TYR A 174 3.46 -6.55 6.47
CA TYR A 174 3.57 -5.95 7.79
C TYR A 174 4.76 -5.00 7.91
N SER A 175 4.48 -3.70 7.95
CA SER A 175 5.48 -2.65 8.12
C SER A 175 5.72 -2.38 9.61
N ILE A 176 6.98 -2.41 10.04
CA ILE A 176 7.36 -2.14 11.43
C ILE A 176 7.30 -0.62 11.66
N GLY A 177 6.47 -0.20 12.62
CA GLY A 177 6.34 1.23 12.97
C GLY A 177 5.48 2.05 12.01
N LEU A 178 4.87 1.42 11.00
CA LEU A 178 3.74 1.99 10.24
C LEU A 178 2.67 0.92 10.16
N ALA A 179 1.56 1.14 10.86
CA ALA A 179 0.44 0.22 10.79
C ALA A 179 -0.17 0.23 9.36
N SER A 180 -0.71 -0.91 8.90
CA SER A 180 -1.18 -1.11 7.51
C SER A 180 -2.21 -0.05 7.08
N ASN A 181 -3.01 0.40 8.04
CA ASN A 181 -3.93 1.52 8.00
C ASN A 181 -3.31 2.83 7.51
N ILE A 182 -2.12 3.14 7.99
CA ILE A 182 -1.42 4.37 7.64
C ILE A 182 -0.89 4.28 6.20
N LEU A 183 -0.32 3.13 5.82
CA LEU A 183 0.16 2.91 4.45
C LEU A 183 -0.97 3.05 3.43
N TYR A 184 -2.16 2.55 3.74
CA TYR A 184 -3.31 2.72 2.88
C TYR A 184 -3.79 4.16 2.82
N ALA A 185 -3.80 4.88 3.95
CA ALA A 185 -4.14 6.30 3.98
C ALA A 185 -3.18 7.13 3.12
N ILE A 186 -1.87 6.82 3.17
CA ILE A 186 -0.84 7.43 2.32
C ILE A 186 -1.10 7.08 0.84
N LYS A 187 -1.33 5.81 0.52
CA LYS A 187 -1.64 5.37 -0.84
C LYS A 187 -2.90 6.08 -1.37
N TYR A 188 -3.93 6.19 -0.55
CA TYR A 188 -5.14 6.93 -0.89
C TYR A 188 -4.85 8.41 -1.05
N LEU A 189 -4.04 9.04 -0.21
CA LEU A 189 -3.73 10.46 -0.35
C LEU A 189 -3.10 10.77 -1.72
N ILE A 190 -2.26 9.85 -2.21
CA ILE A 190 -1.38 10.06 -3.36
C ILE A 190 -1.99 9.52 -4.66
N PHE A 191 -2.41 8.26 -4.69
CA PHE A 191 -2.81 7.57 -5.92
C PHE A 191 -4.33 7.66 -6.17
N ASN A 192 -4.72 7.96 -7.42
CA ASN A 192 -6.13 8.11 -7.79
C ASN A 192 -6.92 6.80 -7.81
N ASP A 193 -6.28 5.70 -8.20
CA ASP A 193 -6.94 4.40 -8.39
C ASP A 193 -7.14 3.63 -7.08
N ILE A 194 -6.57 4.14 -5.98
CA ILE A 194 -6.78 3.60 -4.65
C ILE A 194 -8.14 4.07 -4.16
N LYS A 195 -9.09 3.14 -4.07
CA LYS A 195 -10.34 3.36 -3.34
C LYS A 195 -9.99 3.59 -1.87
N PHE A 196 -10.76 4.40 -1.15
CA PHE A 196 -10.47 4.57 0.29
C PHE A 196 -11.08 3.41 1.07
N ASN A 197 -10.31 2.81 1.98
CA ASN A 197 -10.76 1.86 2.98
C ASN A 197 -10.60 2.53 4.35
N ASN A 198 -11.62 2.46 5.22
CA ASN A 198 -11.65 3.23 6.46
C ASN A 198 -10.76 2.72 7.55
N GLN A 199 -9.51 3.07 7.43
CA GLN A 199 -8.53 2.58 8.34
C GLN A 199 -8.24 3.65 9.40
N ASN A 200 -8.30 3.25 10.68
CA ASN A 200 -8.11 4.16 11.80
C ASN A 200 -6.67 4.70 11.80
N THR A 201 -6.44 6.00 11.62
CA THR A 201 -5.08 6.59 11.64
C THR A 201 -4.78 7.35 12.93
N ASN A 202 -5.45 7.05 14.06
CA ASN A 202 -5.38 7.85 15.30
C ASN A 202 -3.97 8.18 15.83
N GLU A 203 -2.94 7.42 15.44
CA GLU A 203 -1.55 7.64 15.86
C GLU A 203 -0.67 8.35 14.80
N TYR A 204 -1.25 8.73 13.65
CA TYR A 204 -0.50 9.26 12.51
C TYR A 204 -1.17 10.50 11.93
N GLU A 205 -0.46 11.63 11.93
CA GLU A 205 -1.00 12.89 11.42
C GLU A 205 -0.58 13.17 9.98
N ILE A 206 -1.57 13.51 9.15
CA ILE A 206 -1.36 14.00 7.80
C ILE A 206 -1.79 15.47 7.77
N ASN A 207 -0.83 16.37 7.63
CA ASN A 207 -1.02 17.80 7.62
C ASN A 207 -0.71 18.36 6.22
N ILE A 208 -1.65 19.10 5.64
CA ILE A 208 -1.52 19.70 4.30
C ILE A 208 -1.58 21.22 4.44
N PHE A 209 -0.53 21.90 3.99
CA PHE A 209 -0.34 23.35 4.11
C PHE A 209 -0.41 24.02 2.74
N ASN A 210 -0.99 25.22 2.71
CA ASN A 210 -0.88 26.17 1.60
C ASN A 210 -0.19 27.49 2.02
N ASN A 211 0.27 27.57 3.27
CA ASN A 211 0.99 28.71 3.81
C ASN A 211 2.40 28.26 4.21
N GLU A 212 3.41 28.79 3.51
CA GLU A 212 4.82 28.45 3.74
C GLU A 212 5.27 28.78 5.17
N LYS A 213 4.84 29.93 5.71
CA LYS A 213 5.23 30.38 7.04
C LYS A 213 4.71 29.41 8.10
N GLU A 214 3.45 29.00 8.02
CA GLU A 214 2.87 28.02 8.96
C GLU A 214 3.60 26.68 8.91
N PHE A 215 3.97 26.23 7.71
CA PHE A 215 4.73 25.00 7.51
C PHE A 215 6.15 25.08 8.11
N ILE A 216 6.87 26.17 7.86
CA ILE A 216 8.21 26.41 8.42
C ILE A 216 8.15 26.58 9.95
N ASP A 217 7.16 27.30 10.47
CA ASP A 217 6.97 27.48 11.90
C ASP A 217 6.69 26.14 12.58
N LYS A 218 5.88 25.26 11.95
CA LYS A 218 5.69 23.89 12.42
C LYS A 218 7.01 23.12 12.44
N TYR A 219 7.79 23.17 11.34
CA TYR A 219 9.10 22.53 11.28
C TYR A 219 10.03 22.97 12.42
N LYS A 220 10.11 24.27 12.68
CA LYS A 220 11.01 24.82 13.72
C LYS A 220 10.58 24.46 15.13
N ASN A 221 9.27 24.37 15.37
CA ASN A 221 8.71 24.03 16.68
C ASN A 221 8.72 22.53 16.98
N ASP A 222 8.92 21.69 15.97
CA ASP A 222 9.05 20.25 16.12
C ASP A 222 10.35 19.88 16.85
N SER A 223 10.24 19.25 18.03
CA SER A 223 11.40 18.84 18.83
C SER A 223 12.02 17.50 18.39
N SER A 224 11.44 16.83 17.40
CA SER A 224 11.87 15.53 16.89
C SER A 224 13.30 15.58 16.37
N TYR A 225 14.15 14.69 16.88
CA TYR A 225 15.55 14.62 16.45
C TYR A 225 15.67 14.06 15.03
N LYS A 226 14.74 13.17 14.64
CA LYS A 226 14.68 12.51 13.33
C LYS A 226 13.61 13.14 12.41
N LYS A 227 13.45 14.46 12.45
CA LYS A 227 12.70 15.22 11.43
C LYS A 227 13.62 15.62 10.27
N HIS A 228 13.06 15.79 9.07
CA HIS A 228 13.80 16.38 7.96
C HIS A 228 12.90 17.06 6.92
N MET A 229 13.43 18.13 6.32
CA MET A 229 12.86 18.79 5.13
C MET A 229 13.23 18.01 3.85
N ALA A 230 12.24 17.69 3.02
CA ALA A 230 12.41 16.92 1.82
C ALA A 230 11.60 17.49 0.66
N THR A 231 12.02 17.19 -0.56
CA THR A 231 11.24 17.45 -1.77
C THR A 231 11.39 16.29 -2.74
N VAL A 232 10.54 16.24 -3.76
CA VAL A 232 10.70 15.28 -4.84
C VAL A 232 11.95 15.62 -5.67
N TYR A 233 12.63 14.58 -6.12
CA TYR A 233 13.67 14.71 -7.13
C TYR A 233 13.05 15.06 -8.48
N MET A 234 13.49 16.18 -9.05
CA MET A 234 13.24 16.57 -10.43
C MET A 234 14.59 16.80 -11.09
N SER A 235 14.74 16.39 -12.35
CA SER A 235 16.02 16.46 -13.07
C SER A 235 16.63 17.86 -13.02
N ASN A 236 17.97 17.91 -12.91
CA ASN A 236 18.79 19.10 -12.60
C ASN A 236 18.57 20.37 -13.46
N ASN A 237 17.76 20.32 -14.51
CA ASN A 237 17.46 21.49 -15.35
C ASN A 237 16.10 22.12 -15.04
N ASP A 238 15.24 21.49 -14.23
CA ASP A 238 13.83 21.86 -14.23
C ASP A 238 13.46 22.90 -13.17
N TYR A 239 14.03 22.92 -11.94
CA TYR A 239 13.59 23.89 -10.92
C TYR A 239 14.66 24.24 -9.88
N ASN A 240 15.02 25.53 -9.79
CA ASN A 240 15.79 26.14 -8.69
C ASN A 240 14.89 26.53 -7.49
N GLU A 241 13.63 26.08 -7.49
CA GLU A 241 12.66 26.43 -6.46
C GLU A 241 13.10 25.85 -5.11
N THR A 242 13.23 26.74 -4.13
CA THR A 242 13.65 26.45 -2.75
C THR A 242 12.60 26.95 -1.79
N ILE A 243 12.48 26.28 -0.65
CA ILE A 243 11.70 26.79 0.46
C ILE A 243 12.54 27.73 1.34
N THR A 244 11.91 28.77 1.88
CA THR A 244 12.58 29.82 2.64
C THR A 244 13.42 29.26 3.78
N GLY A 245 14.71 29.60 3.79
CA GLY A 245 15.64 29.18 4.84
C GLY A 245 16.27 27.80 4.65
N PHE A 246 16.01 27.12 3.51
CA PHE A 246 16.62 25.84 3.20
C PHE A 246 17.33 25.86 1.85
N GLU A 247 18.57 25.37 1.83
CA GLU A 247 19.30 25.05 0.62
C GLU A 247 18.90 23.68 0.10
N ARG A 248 18.74 23.55 -1.22
CA ARG A 248 18.51 22.24 -1.84
C ARG A 248 19.86 21.55 -2.07
N TRP A 249 20.04 20.36 -1.51
CA TRP A 249 21.19 19.52 -1.83
C TRP A 249 20.77 18.39 -2.78
N HIS A 250 21.50 18.25 -3.88
CA HIS A 250 21.37 17.12 -4.79
C HIS A 250 22.16 15.91 -4.28
N ALA A 251 21.81 14.71 -4.76
CA ALA A 251 22.44 13.44 -4.39
C ALA A 251 23.97 13.44 -4.36
N ASN A 252 24.62 14.22 -5.23
CA ASN A 252 26.07 14.32 -5.28
C ASN A 252 26.70 14.95 -4.02
N HIS A 253 25.97 15.79 -3.27
CA HIS A 253 26.47 16.38 -2.02
C HIS A 253 26.61 15.36 -0.90
N PHE A 254 25.85 14.26 -0.95
CA PHE A 254 25.85 13.24 0.10
C PHE A 254 27.03 12.27 0.04
N LYS A 255 27.88 12.36 -0.99
CA LYS A 255 29.22 11.75 -0.95
C LYS A 255 30.09 12.34 0.17
N ARG A 256 29.81 13.57 0.62
CA ARG A 256 30.52 14.26 1.70
C ARG A 256 29.82 14.20 3.07
N TYR A 257 28.50 13.98 3.11
CA TYR A 257 27.70 14.06 4.34
C TYR A 257 26.73 12.88 4.53
N PRO A 258 27.22 11.66 4.77
CA PRO A 258 26.38 10.46 4.93
C PRO A 258 25.42 10.50 6.14
N TYR A 259 25.65 11.42 7.09
CA TYR A 259 24.78 11.69 8.22
C TYR A 259 23.98 12.98 8.01
N PHE A 260 22.86 12.87 7.32
CA PHE A 260 21.97 14.00 7.01
C PHE A 260 21.12 14.48 8.20
N LEU A 261 21.03 13.68 9.27
CA LEU A 261 20.30 14.03 10.50
C LEU A 261 21.12 14.88 11.50
N ASN A 262 22.33 15.29 11.16
CA ASN A 262 23.05 16.25 12.00
C ASN A 262 22.38 17.63 11.93
N ASN A 263 22.52 18.44 12.98
CA ASN A 263 21.84 19.74 13.05
C ASN A 263 22.31 20.73 11.97
N ASP A 264 23.56 20.62 11.51
CA ASP A 264 24.10 21.49 10.47
C ASP A 264 23.48 21.25 9.10
N VAL A 265 23.03 20.02 8.84
CA VAL A 265 22.34 19.61 7.61
C VAL A 265 20.83 19.74 7.80
N LYS A 266 20.22 19.06 8.77
CA LYS A 266 18.76 18.98 8.87
C LYS A 266 18.07 20.34 9.03
N GLU A 267 18.71 21.31 9.70
CA GLU A 267 18.10 22.63 9.94
C GLU A 267 18.26 23.61 8.76
N LYS A 268 19.06 23.25 7.75
CA LYS A 268 19.43 24.15 6.65
C LYS A 268 19.24 23.54 5.27
N VAL A 269 19.07 22.23 5.18
CA VAL A 269 19.12 21.50 3.92
C VAL A 269 17.81 20.78 3.68
N MET A 270 17.30 20.94 2.47
CA MET A 270 16.24 20.12 1.91
C MET A 270 16.85 19.03 1.03
N ILE A 271 16.49 17.77 1.30
CA ILE A 271 16.98 16.60 0.57
C ILE A 271 15.92 16.05 -0.37
N THR A 272 16.29 15.08 -1.22
CA THR A 272 15.38 14.46 -2.17
C THR A 272 15.03 13.02 -1.79
N THR A 273 14.11 12.44 -2.55
CA THR A 273 13.68 11.04 -2.41
C THR A 273 14.85 10.03 -2.45
N TYR A 274 15.90 10.30 -3.23
CA TYR A 274 17.06 9.40 -3.37
C TYR A 274 17.84 9.24 -2.07
N GLU A 275 17.91 10.28 -1.24
CA GLU A 275 18.63 10.25 0.02
C GLU A 275 17.83 9.52 1.11
N LEU A 276 16.50 9.55 1.02
CA LEU A 276 15.59 9.08 2.06
C LEU A 276 15.08 7.64 1.88
N ILE A 277 15.14 7.06 0.68
CA ILE A 277 14.55 5.74 0.36
C ILE A 277 15.04 4.56 1.21
N SER A 278 16.15 4.70 1.96
CA SER A 278 16.66 3.66 2.86
C SER A 278 16.80 4.14 4.30
N ARG A 279 16.02 5.15 4.70
CA ARG A 279 16.10 5.82 6.01
C ARG A 279 14.76 5.86 6.73
N GLU A 280 14.82 5.96 8.04
CA GLU A 280 13.64 6.14 8.89
C GLU A 280 13.68 7.51 9.55
N LEU A 281 12.54 8.20 9.48
CA LEU A 281 12.28 9.45 10.16
C LEU A 281 11.14 9.25 11.17
N ASP A 282 11.14 10.08 12.19
CA ASP A 282 9.98 10.22 13.06
C ASP A 282 8.96 11.09 12.32
N ASP A 283 9.36 12.25 11.80
CA ASP A 283 8.49 13.20 11.11
C ASP A 283 9.11 13.66 9.77
N ILE A 284 8.28 13.90 8.77
CA ILE A 284 8.74 14.40 7.46
C ILE A 284 8.00 15.64 7.02
N TYR A 285 8.75 16.55 6.41
CA TYR A 285 8.27 17.82 5.89
C TYR A 285 8.55 17.86 4.39
N ILE A 286 7.51 17.69 3.59
CA ILE A 286 7.58 17.55 2.14
C ILE A 286 7.18 18.88 1.49
N TYR A 287 8.11 19.51 0.79
CA TYR A 287 7.85 20.64 -0.08
C TYR A 287 7.51 20.16 -1.49
N LEU A 288 6.30 20.51 -1.96
CA LEU A 288 5.87 20.33 -3.34
C LEU A 288 5.90 21.68 -4.07
N PRO A 289 6.88 21.89 -4.97
CA PRO A 289 7.04 23.15 -5.71
C PRO A 289 5.82 23.54 -6.55
N GLY A 290 5.67 24.84 -6.83
CA GLY A 290 4.55 25.40 -7.59
C GLY A 290 4.41 24.84 -9.01
N SER A 291 5.52 24.37 -9.56
CA SER A 291 5.62 23.65 -10.83
C SER A 291 4.94 22.29 -10.87
N ILE A 292 4.70 21.65 -9.73
CA ILE A 292 3.92 20.40 -9.65
C ILE A 292 2.44 20.75 -9.70
N SER A 293 1.83 20.50 -10.85
CA SER A 293 0.39 20.67 -11.05
C SER A 293 -0.38 19.43 -10.58
N ALA A 294 -1.68 19.59 -10.40
CA ALA A 294 -2.53 18.48 -10.02
C ALA A 294 -2.77 17.49 -11.18
N ASP A 295 -2.50 17.90 -12.42
CA ASP A 295 -2.48 17.00 -13.57
C ASP A 295 -1.30 16.03 -13.47
N ASP A 296 -0.15 16.47 -12.94
CA ASP A 296 1.00 15.60 -12.64
C ASP A 296 0.70 14.60 -11.50
N LEU A 297 -0.38 14.82 -10.73
CA LEU A 297 -0.92 13.88 -9.74
C LEU A 297 -2.08 13.02 -10.29
N GLY A 298 -2.29 13.06 -11.62
CA GLY A 298 -3.24 12.20 -12.33
C GLY A 298 -4.69 12.65 -12.31
N ILE A 299 -5.00 13.94 -12.09
CA ILE A 299 -6.39 14.46 -12.12
C ILE A 299 -7.09 14.18 -13.46
N HIS A 300 -6.34 14.15 -14.56
CA HIS A 300 -6.86 13.76 -15.87
C HIS A 300 -6.42 12.33 -16.19
N TYR A 301 -7.38 11.48 -16.54
CA TYR A 301 -7.38 10.00 -16.68
C TYR A 301 -6.27 9.35 -17.55
N ILE A 302 -5.21 10.05 -17.92
CA ILE A 302 -4.06 9.54 -18.66
C ILE A 302 -2.83 9.72 -17.78
N ILE A 303 -2.53 8.74 -16.93
CA ILE A 303 -1.25 8.68 -16.21
C ILE A 303 -0.18 8.43 -17.27
N ARG A 304 0.66 9.43 -17.56
CA ARG A 304 1.89 9.20 -18.34
C ARG A 304 2.91 8.53 -17.43
N ASP A 305 3.85 7.78 -18.00
CA ASP A 305 4.91 7.11 -17.23
C ASP A 305 5.52 8.08 -16.20
N ARG A 306 5.90 9.30 -16.61
CA ARG A 306 6.46 10.36 -15.73
C ARG A 306 5.61 10.66 -14.49
N ASP A 307 4.29 10.65 -14.60
CA ASP A 307 3.36 11.06 -13.53
C ASP A 307 3.31 9.99 -12.43
N SER A 308 3.38 8.71 -12.81
CA SER A 308 3.51 7.59 -11.86
C SER A 308 4.76 7.69 -10.98
N TYR A 309 5.88 8.19 -11.51
CA TYR A 309 7.12 8.33 -10.73
C TYR A 309 7.08 9.50 -9.77
N LEU A 310 6.40 10.61 -10.10
CA LEU A 310 6.20 11.69 -9.15
C LEU A 310 5.39 11.20 -7.94
N LEU A 311 4.31 10.46 -8.20
CA LEU A 311 3.49 9.84 -7.17
C LEU A 311 4.30 8.84 -6.33
N ASN A 312 5.12 7.99 -6.96
CA ASN A 312 6.02 7.07 -6.25
C ASN A 312 7.02 7.82 -5.38
N GLN A 313 7.53 8.97 -5.82
CA GLN A 313 8.43 9.77 -5.01
C GLN A 313 7.77 10.34 -3.76
N ILE A 314 6.56 10.91 -3.90
CA ILE A 314 5.77 11.38 -2.75
C ILE A 314 5.46 10.20 -1.81
N TYR A 315 5.14 9.03 -2.37
CA TYR A 315 4.87 7.82 -1.60
C TYR A 315 6.10 7.36 -0.82
N VAL A 316 7.27 7.33 -1.46
CA VAL A 316 8.53 6.98 -0.81
C VAL A 316 8.80 7.93 0.34
N LEU A 317 8.66 9.24 0.15
CA LEU A 317 8.86 10.25 1.21
C LEU A 317 7.86 10.06 2.36
N ALA A 318 6.57 9.99 2.04
CA ALA A 318 5.48 9.82 3.01
C ALA A 318 5.68 8.56 3.88
N THR A 319 6.10 7.45 3.28
CA THR A 319 6.32 6.19 4.01
C THR A 319 7.59 6.16 4.88
N ARG A 320 8.37 7.27 4.94
CA ARG A 320 9.53 7.39 5.85
C ARG A 320 9.22 7.94 7.22
N ALA A 321 8.08 8.58 7.47
CA ALA A 321 7.75 9.11 8.79
C ALA A 321 7.03 8.05 9.65
N LYS A 322 7.26 8.03 10.97
CA LYS A 322 6.52 7.19 11.95
C LYS A 322 5.36 7.94 12.59
N GLY A 323 5.50 9.25 12.80
CA GLY A 323 4.52 10.09 13.46
C GLY A 323 3.76 10.95 12.47
N GLU A 324 4.43 11.95 11.88
CA GLU A 324 3.75 12.96 11.08
C GLU A 324 4.27 13.09 9.64
N ILE A 325 3.32 13.28 8.72
CA ILE A 325 3.60 13.82 7.38
C ILE A 325 3.05 15.23 7.31
N ASN A 326 3.94 16.17 7.00
CA ASN A 326 3.62 17.56 6.75
C ASN A 326 3.91 17.85 5.28
N ILE A 327 2.91 18.21 4.48
CA ILE A 327 3.07 18.50 3.05
C ILE A 327 2.72 19.97 2.79
N TYR A 328 3.67 20.76 2.33
CA TYR A 328 3.41 22.10 1.82
C TYR A 328 3.27 22.07 0.30
N CYS A 329 2.14 22.57 -0.19
CA CYS A 329 1.83 22.70 -1.59
C CYS A 329 1.86 24.17 -1.99
N GLU A 330 2.86 24.56 -2.77
CA GLU A 330 2.91 25.92 -3.32
C GLU A 330 1.85 26.12 -4.42
N ASN A 331 1.54 25.07 -5.20
CA ASN A 331 0.48 25.09 -6.20
C ASN A 331 -0.92 24.96 -5.53
N PRO A 332 -1.85 25.92 -5.73
CA PRO A 332 -3.18 25.88 -5.12
C PRO A 332 -4.05 24.70 -5.58
N THR A 333 -3.91 24.24 -6.83
CA THR A 333 -4.68 23.11 -7.36
C THR A 333 -4.24 21.82 -6.69
N THR A 334 -2.92 21.62 -6.53
CA THR A 334 -2.32 20.50 -5.81
C THR A 334 -2.74 20.49 -4.35
N TYR A 335 -2.74 21.65 -3.69
CA TYR A 335 -3.28 21.81 -2.34
C TYR A 335 -4.76 21.35 -2.24
N ASN A 336 -5.62 21.89 -3.11
CA ASN A 336 -7.05 21.60 -3.10
C ASN A 336 -7.36 20.11 -3.33
N TYR A 337 -6.55 19.46 -4.17
CA TYR A 337 -6.64 18.03 -4.41
C TYR A 337 -6.29 17.22 -3.15
N LEU A 338 -5.12 17.45 -2.56
CA LEU A 338 -4.66 16.70 -1.39
C LEU A 338 -5.52 16.96 -0.15
N ILE A 339 -5.93 18.21 0.10
CA ILE A 339 -6.76 18.55 1.27
C ILE A 339 -8.15 17.91 1.18
N LYS A 340 -8.73 17.77 -0.02
CA LYS A 340 -10.02 17.07 -0.22
C LYS A 340 -9.91 15.60 0.16
N ARG A 341 -8.82 14.93 -0.21
CA ARG A 341 -8.56 13.53 0.12
C ARG A 341 -8.25 13.37 1.61
N ASN A 342 -7.42 14.25 2.18
CA ASN A 342 -7.12 14.26 3.61
C ASN A 342 -8.38 14.44 4.48
N LYS A 343 -9.30 15.34 4.09
CA LYS A 343 -10.60 15.51 4.78
C LYS A 343 -11.42 14.22 4.82
N ARG A 344 -11.33 13.35 3.80
CA ARG A 344 -12.01 12.04 3.79
C ARG A 344 -11.34 11.08 4.77
N ILE A 345 -10.00 11.04 4.79
CA ILE A 345 -9.23 10.26 5.77
C ILE A 345 -9.65 10.63 7.20
N ILE A 346 -9.61 11.92 7.54
CA ILE A 346 -9.94 12.44 8.88
C ILE A 346 -11.39 12.15 9.28
N LYS A 347 -12.35 12.38 8.36
CA LYS A 347 -13.78 12.13 8.62
C LYS A 347 -14.03 10.68 9.03
N ASN A 348 -13.31 9.77 8.40
CA ASN A 348 -13.49 8.34 8.58
C ASN A 348 -12.74 7.80 9.80
N ALA A 349 -11.54 8.33 10.10
CA ALA A 349 -10.84 8.06 11.36
C ALA A 349 -11.71 8.42 12.58
N ARG A 350 -12.42 9.56 12.53
CA ARG A 350 -13.37 9.97 13.58
C ARG A 350 -14.53 8.99 13.76
N ALA A 351 -15.09 8.46 12.69
CA ALA A 351 -16.18 7.47 12.76
C ALA A 351 -15.72 6.14 13.39
N VAL A 352 -14.46 5.73 13.18
CA VAL A 352 -13.89 4.53 13.80
C VAL A 352 -13.50 4.78 15.26
N SER A 353 -13.09 6.01 15.61
CA SER A 353 -12.66 6.35 16.97
C SER A 353 -13.78 6.24 18.02
N THR A 354 -15.05 6.36 17.61
CA THR A 354 -16.21 6.27 18.51
C THR A 354 -16.68 4.83 18.78
N LEU A 355 -16.12 3.84 18.07
CA LEU A 355 -16.42 2.43 18.29
C LEU A 355 -15.68 1.90 19.53
N SER A 356 -16.24 0.87 20.20
CA SER A 356 -15.50 0.11 21.21
C SER A 356 -14.31 -0.63 20.59
N GLU A 357 -13.29 -1.04 21.36
CA GLU A 357 -12.13 -1.78 20.83
C GLU A 357 -12.51 -3.08 20.11
N GLU A 358 -13.54 -3.78 20.60
CA GLU A 358 -14.08 -4.98 19.97
C GLU A 358 -14.76 -4.66 18.62
N GLU A 359 -15.50 -3.56 18.55
CA GLU A 359 -16.15 -3.10 17.32
C GLU A 359 -15.15 -2.50 16.31
N LYS A 360 -14.07 -1.87 16.77
CA LYS A 360 -12.94 -1.45 15.92
C LYS A 360 -12.29 -2.66 15.25
N LYS A 361 -12.04 -3.73 16.02
CA LYS A 361 -11.50 -4.98 15.49
C LYS A 361 -12.45 -5.60 14.45
N LYS A 362 -13.75 -5.60 14.72
CA LYS A 362 -14.79 -6.09 13.79
C LYS A 362 -14.89 -5.26 12.51
N SER A 363 -14.78 -3.94 12.62
CA SER A 363 -14.71 -3.03 11.47
C SER A 363 -13.49 -3.33 10.60
N LEU A 364 -12.33 -3.54 11.22
CA LEU A 364 -11.08 -3.82 10.50
C LEU A 364 -11.15 -5.19 9.80
N ASP A 365 -11.63 -6.23 10.47
CA ASP A 365 -11.83 -7.56 9.87
C ASP A 365 -12.74 -7.51 8.63
N LEU A 366 -13.84 -6.75 8.70
CA LEU A 366 -14.72 -6.55 7.54
C LEU A 366 -14.03 -5.82 6.38
N GLN A 367 -13.16 -4.87 6.66
CA GLN A 367 -12.39 -4.15 5.63
C GLN A 367 -11.36 -5.05 4.96
N ASP A 368 -10.65 -5.86 5.76
CA ASP A 368 -9.68 -6.82 5.27
C ASP A 368 -10.38 -7.84 4.37
N LYS A 369 -11.55 -8.37 4.78
CA LYS A 369 -12.35 -9.28 3.95
C LYS A 369 -12.86 -8.64 2.66
N ILE A 370 -13.35 -7.40 2.69
CA ILE A 370 -13.77 -6.68 1.48
C ILE A 370 -12.59 -6.53 0.50
N THR A 371 -11.39 -6.28 1.03
CA THR A 371 -10.16 -6.11 0.25
C THR A 371 -9.67 -7.44 -0.32
N GLU A 372 -9.55 -8.47 0.53
CA GLU A 372 -9.18 -9.84 0.16
C GLU A 372 -10.09 -10.38 -0.94
N LYS A 373 -11.41 -10.18 -0.79
CA LYS A 373 -12.42 -10.59 -1.78
C LYS A 373 -12.59 -9.59 -2.92
N GLY A 374 -11.78 -8.54 -3.04
CA GLY A 374 -11.85 -7.58 -4.15
C GLY A 374 -13.24 -6.95 -4.39
N ILE A 375 -14.03 -6.77 -3.32
CA ILE A 375 -15.40 -6.25 -3.43
C ILE A 375 -15.34 -4.76 -3.72
N THR A 376 -15.70 -4.39 -4.95
CA THR A 376 -15.53 -3.02 -5.45
C THR A 376 -16.79 -2.17 -5.41
N ARG A 377 -17.96 -2.81 -5.22
CA ARG A 377 -19.30 -2.21 -5.23
C ARG A 377 -20.32 -3.18 -4.66
N LEU A 378 -21.34 -2.64 -3.99
CA LEU A 378 -22.57 -3.35 -3.69
C LEU A 378 -23.66 -2.92 -4.67
N ILE A 379 -24.64 -3.78 -4.92
CA ILE A 379 -25.69 -3.52 -5.91
C ILE A 379 -27.04 -3.55 -5.20
N HIS A 380 -27.78 -2.45 -5.30
CA HIS A 380 -29.19 -2.40 -4.93
C HIS A 380 -30.06 -2.30 -6.18
N PHE A 381 -31.01 -3.22 -6.33
CA PHE A 381 -31.93 -3.26 -7.45
C PHE A 381 -33.30 -2.72 -7.05
N THR A 382 -33.86 -1.79 -7.83
CA THR A 382 -35.16 -1.18 -7.54
C THR A 382 -35.87 -0.69 -8.80
N SER A 383 -37.15 -0.33 -8.68
CA SER A 383 -37.87 0.33 -9.78
C SER A 383 -37.43 1.78 -9.90
N ARG A 384 -37.34 2.28 -11.14
CA ARG A 384 -36.96 3.67 -11.43
C ARG A 384 -37.83 4.71 -10.71
N LYS A 385 -39.13 4.41 -10.52
CA LYS A 385 -40.07 5.28 -9.79
C LYS A 385 -39.66 5.49 -8.31
N ASN A 386 -38.88 4.58 -7.73
CA ASN A 386 -38.40 4.73 -6.35
C ASN A 386 -37.18 5.64 -6.27
N LEU A 387 -36.55 5.98 -7.40
CA LEU A 387 -35.26 6.69 -7.42
C LEU A 387 -35.36 8.07 -6.80
N GLU A 388 -36.41 8.83 -7.12
CA GLU A 388 -36.61 10.18 -6.58
C GLU A 388 -36.72 10.14 -5.05
N SER A 389 -37.46 9.17 -4.50
CA SER A 389 -37.58 8.98 -3.05
C SER A 389 -36.26 8.53 -2.43
N ILE A 390 -35.51 7.63 -3.09
CA ILE A 390 -34.21 7.15 -2.61
C ILE A 390 -33.17 8.27 -2.59
N LEU A 391 -33.13 9.12 -3.61
CA LEU A 391 -32.22 10.26 -3.67
C LEU A 391 -32.56 11.30 -2.57
N LYS A 392 -33.85 11.51 -2.31
CA LYS A 392 -34.31 12.45 -1.29
C LYS A 392 -34.15 11.92 0.13
N ASN A 393 -34.45 10.64 0.34
CA ASN A 393 -34.66 10.04 1.67
C ASN A 393 -33.67 8.91 1.98
N GLY A 394 -32.72 8.59 1.11
CA GLY A 394 -31.81 7.45 1.27
C GLY A 394 -32.47 6.10 1.00
N ILE A 395 -31.69 5.02 1.06
CA ILE A 395 -32.23 3.65 0.98
C ILE A 395 -32.65 3.26 2.39
N MET A 396 -33.97 3.20 2.61
CA MET A 396 -34.52 2.83 3.91
C MET A 396 -34.26 1.35 4.19
N SER A 397 -33.78 1.03 5.40
CA SER A 397 -33.63 -0.36 5.87
C SER A 397 -34.97 -1.07 5.99
N ILE A 398 -34.92 -2.42 6.04
CA ILE A 398 -36.04 -3.35 6.19
C ILE A 398 -36.74 -3.20 7.55
N THR A 399 -37.39 -2.06 7.76
CA THR A 399 -38.49 -1.95 8.72
C THR A 399 -39.84 -2.04 8.03
N GLU A 400 -39.95 -1.89 6.70
CA GLU A 400 -41.20 -2.13 5.96
C GLU A 400 -40.94 -2.61 4.51
N MET A 401 -41.09 -3.93 4.24
CA MET A 401 -41.62 -4.58 3.00
C MET A 401 -41.01 -5.96 2.68
N LYS A 402 -41.84 -6.82 2.05
CA LYS A 402 -41.72 -8.28 1.90
C LYS A 402 -41.17 -8.76 0.53
N HIS A 403 -40.16 -9.64 0.59
CA HIS A 403 -39.77 -10.80 -0.27
C HIS A 403 -39.32 -10.68 -1.75
N ILE A 404 -38.10 -11.15 -2.01
CA ILE A 404 -37.31 -11.15 -3.26
C ILE A 404 -37.56 -12.36 -4.22
N CYS A 405 -38.72 -13.01 -4.14
CA CYS A 405 -39.26 -13.88 -5.22
C CYS A 405 -39.63 -13.04 -6.48
N LEU A 406 -39.44 -11.74 -6.37
CA LEU A 406 -40.07 -10.69 -7.11
C LEU A 406 -39.29 -10.28 -8.36
N LEU A 407 -37.97 -10.46 -8.52
CA LEU A 407 -37.26 -9.98 -9.74
C LEU A 407 -37.75 -10.62 -11.06
N ASN A 408 -37.73 -11.95 -11.14
CA ASN A 408 -38.17 -12.66 -12.36
C ASN A 408 -39.70 -12.65 -12.51
N LYS A 409 -40.44 -12.74 -11.39
CA LYS A 409 -41.89 -12.50 -11.41
C LYS A 409 -42.26 -11.04 -11.66
N PHE A 410 -41.43 -10.03 -11.38
CA PHE A 410 -41.71 -8.61 -11.62
C PHE A 410 -41.49 -8.30 -13.09
N LYS A 411 -40.40 -8.79 -13.68
CA LYS A 411 -40.19 -8.71 -15.12
C LYS A 411 -41.29 -9.47 -15.89
N GLU A 412 -41.79 -10.60 -15.38
CA GLU A 412 -42.93 -11.32 -15.99
C GLU A 412 -44.31 -10.67 -15.73
N LYS A 413 -44.59 -10.21 -14.51
CA LYS A 413 -45.89 -9.66 -14.04
C LYS A 413 -46.05 -8.16 -14.31
N TYR A 414 -44.96 -7.42 -14.44
CA TYR A 414 -44.92 -5.97 -14.63
C TYR A 414 -43.87 -5.62 -15.69
N LYS A 415 -44.09 -6.13 -16.90
CA LYS A 415 -43.26 -5.87 -18.09
C LYS A 415 -43.12 -4.37 -18.41
N ASP A 416 -44.09 -3.56 -18.00
CA ASP A 416 -44.16 -2.13 -18.31
C ASP A 416 -43.44 -1.23 -17.29
N ARG A 417 -42.56 -1.80 -16.44
CA ARG A 417 -41.81 -1.04 -15.42
C ARG A 417 -40.34 -0.93 -15.80
N GLU A 418 -39.81 0.27 -15.72
CA GLU A 418 -38.37 0.54 -15.81
C GLU A 418 -37.70 0.26 -14.45
N TYR A 419 -36.52 -0.37 -14.51
CA TYR A 419 -35.72 -0.76 -13.36
C TYR A 419 -34.33 -0.15 -13.45
N VAL A 420 -33.70 0.08 -12.29
CA VAL A 420 -32.35 0.64 -12.19
C VAL A 420 -31.50 -0.19 -11.22
N TYR A 421 -30.20 -0.25 -11.51
CA TYR A 421 -29.17 -0.65 -10.56
C TYR A 421 -28.62 0.59 -9.86
N ILE A 422 -28.63 0.59 -8.54
CA ILE A 422 -27.92 1.56 -7.72
C ILE A 422 -26.62 0.91 -7.25
N LEU A 423 -25.49 1.45 -7.69
CA LEU A 423 -24.17 1.02 -7.23
C LEU A 423 -23.86 1.72 -5.92
N LEU A 424 -23.54 0.94 -4.90
CA LEU A 424 -23.28 1.42 -3.55
C LEU A 424 -21.83 1.19 -3.14
N ASP A 425 -21.32 2.12 -2.35
CA ASP A 425 -19.99 2.02 -1.75
C ASP A 425 -19.96 0.92 -0.67
N PRO A 426 -19.09 -0.12 -0.80
CA PRO A 426 -18.94 -1.17 0.20
C PRO A 426 -18.59 -0.64 1.59
N ALA A 427 -18.07 0.59 1.70
CA ALA A 427 -17.80 1.24 2.97
C ALA A 427 -18.99 1.27 3.93
N LEU A 428 -20.23 1.25 3.41
CA LEU A 428 -21.42 1.17 4.24
C LEU A 428 -21.44 -0.06 5.17
N LEU A 429 -20.73 -1.14 4.82
CA LEU A 429 -20.63 -2.36 5.64
C LEU A 429 -19.76 -2.21 6.89
N TYR A 430 -18.93 -1.17 6.98
CA TYR A 430 -18.08 -0.92 8.14
C TYR A 430 -18.14 0.53 8.65
N GLU A 431 -18.88 1.41 7.96
CA GLU A 431 -19.02 2.83 8.37
C GLU A 431 -20.27 3.14 9.17
N ILE A 432 -21.40 2.50 8.83
CA ILE A 432 -22.67 2.91 9.40
C ILE A 432 -22.76 2.31 10.80
N THR A 433 -23.00 3.16 11.80
CA THR A 433 -23.21 2.77 13.19
C THR A 433 -24.69 2.62 13.51
N ASP A 434 -24.98 1.97 14.63
CA ASP A 434 -26.32 2.01 15.24
C ASP A 434 -26.66 3.41 15.79
N ASP A 435 -27.83 3.57 16.42
CA ASP A 435 -28.26 4.85 16.98
C ASP A 435 -27.38 5.37 18.13
N SER A 436 -26.60 4.50 18.78
CA SER A 436 -25.68 4.89 19.85
C SER A 436 -24.37 5.48 19.31
N GLY A 437 -24.00 5.12 18.08
CA GLY A 437 -22.69 5.48 17.51
C GLY A 437 -21.53 4.61 18.02
N GLU A 438 -21.79 3.68 18.94
CA GLU A 438 -20.77 2.86 19.61
C GLU A 438 -20.57 1.49 18.93
N LYS A 439 -21.56 1.04 18.17
CA LYS A 439 -21.54 -0.25 17.46
C LYS A 439 -21.83 -0.07 15.99
N LEU A 440 -21.33 -0.99 15.18
CA LEU A 440 -21.69 -1.04 13.78
C LEU A 440 -23.18 -1.38 13.60
N ALA A 441 -23.78 -0.80 12.57
CA ALA A 441 -25.18 -1.02 12.23
C ALA A 441 -25.43 -2.52 11.99
N PRO A 442 -26.51 -3.08 12.55
CA PRO A 442 -26.80 -4.49 12.39
C PRO A 442 -27.02 -4.87 10.93
N ARG A 443 -26.41 -5.97 10.54
CA ARG A 443 -26.54 -6.57 9.21
C ARG A 443 -26.59 -8.08 9.30
N ILE A 444 -27.14 -8.70 8.28
CA ILE A 444 -27.23 -10.15 8.17
C ILE A 444 -26.79 -10.54 6.76
N TYR A 445 -25.70 -11.29 6.69
CA TYR A 445 -25.15 -11.87 5.48
C TYR A 445 -25.86 -13.18 5.18
N CYS A 446 -26.33 -13.33 3.95
CA CYS A 446 -27.04 -14.53 3.52
C CYS A 446 -26.28 -15.17 2.36
N ASN A 447 -26.02 -16.48 2.46
CA ASN A 447 -25.37 -17.24 1.38
C ASN A 447 -26.26 -17.45 0.14
N TYR A 448 -27.54 -17.14 0.28
CA TYR A 448 -28.58 -17.20 -0.75
C TYR A 448 -29.65 -16.13 -0.44
N ASN A 449 -30.85 -16.28 -1.00
CA ASN A 449 -32.01 -15.42 -0.79
C ASN A 449 -32.36 -15.30 0.70
N ALA A 450 -32.42 -14.07 1.23
CA ALA A 450 -32.72 -13.80 2.64
C ALA A 450 -34.04 -14.42 3.12
N ALA A 451 -35.00 -14.59 2.22
CA ALA A 451 -36.31 -15.18 2.49
C ALA A 451 -36.33 -16.71 2.54
N GLY A 452 -35.25 -17.38 2.12
CA GLY A 452 -35.18 -18.83 2.12
C GLY A 452 -35.16 -19.39 3.54
N SER A 453 -35.99 -20.42 3.78
CA SER A 453 -36.08 -21.09 5.08
C SER A 453 -34.81 -21.87 5.44
N LEU A 454 -34.06 -22.31 4.43
CA LEU A 454 -32.80 -23.06 4.58
C LEU A 454 -31.56 -22.22 4.27
N THR A 455 -31.75 -20.93 3.94
CA THR A 455 -30.65 -20.00 3.71
C THR A 455 -29.89 -19.81 5.00
N LYS A 456 -28.58 -20.06 4.97
CA LYS A 456 -27.73 -19.78 6.11
C LYS A 456 -27.56 -18.26 6.25
N LYS A 457 -27.63 -17.79 7.48
CA LYS A 457 -27.62 -16.38 7.83
C LYS A 457 -26.61 -16.18 8.95
N ASP A 458 -25.76 -15.19 8.80
CA ASP A 458 -24.78 -14.83 9.82
C ASP A 458 -24.72 -13.31 9.94
N SER A 459 -24.74 -12.80 11.17
CA SER A 459 -24.68 -11.37 11.44
C SER A 459 -23.25 -10.81 11.57
N GLU A 460 -22.26 -11.71 11.59
CA GLU A 460 -20.87 -11.38 11.89
C GLU A 460 -19.92 -11.85 10.78
N ASN A 461 -20.19 -13.01 10.19
CA ASN A 461 -19.31 -13.61 9.21
C ASN A 461 -19.79 -13.42 7.76
N ILE A 462 -19.16 -12.50 7.04
CA ILE A 462 -19.41 -12.26 5.61
C ILE A 462 -18.99 -13.46 4.73
N ASP A 463 -18.08 -14.33 5.19
CA ASP A 463 -17.59 -15.49 4.42
C ASP A 463 -18.70 -16.49 4.11
N ILE A 464 -19.82 -16.43 4.84
CA ILE A 464 -20.99 -17.22 4.54
C ILE A 464 -21.48 -16.97 3.11
N MET A 465 -21.30 -15.75 2.58
CA MET A 465 -21.67 -15.38 1.22
C MET A 465 -20.77 -15.98 0.15
N PHE A 466 -19.65 -16.63 0.51
CA PHE A 466 -18.63 -17.16 -0.39
C PHE A 466 -18.36 -18.67 -0.18
N GLU A 467 -19.19 -19.36 0.63
CA GLU A 467 -19.11 -20.81 0.81
C GLU A 467 -19.21 -21.62 -0.50
N ASN A 468 -18.69 -22.85 -0.50
CA ASN A 468 -18.64 -23.74 -1.67
C ASN A 468 -20.01 -24.28 -2.14
N GLY A 469 -21.10 -23.95 -1.45
CA GLY A 469 -22.45 -24.30 -1.87
C GLY A 469 -23.52 -23.87 -0.88
N PHE A 470 -24.78 -23.99 -1.27
CA PHE A 470 -25.94 -23.58 -0.49
C PHE A 470 -27.10 -24.54 -0.67
N ILE A 471 -28.03 -24.54 0.28
CA ILE A 471 -29.26 -25.33 0.20
C ILE A 471 -30.40 -24.39 -0.21
N ALA A 472 -31.15 -24.78 -1.25
CA ALA A 472 -32.36 -24.06 -1.66
C ALA A 472 -33.54 -25.01 -1.84
N GLY A 473 -34.74 -24.44 -1.70
CA GLY A 473 -36.01 -25.16 -1.74
C GLY A 473 -36.69 -25.25 -0.37
N PRO A 474 -37.96 -25.69 -0.35
CA PRO A 474 -38.67 -25.93 0.90
C PRO A 474 -38.04 -27.10 1.68
N TRP A 475 -38.22 -27.14 2.99
CA TRP A 475 -37.58 -28.13 3.87
C TRP A 475 -37.86 -29.60 3.50
N TRP A 476 -38.97 -29.87 2.80
CA TRP A 476 -39.33 -31.21 2.31
C TRP A 476 -38.82 -31.57 0.90
N LYS A 477 -38.17 -30.63 0.19
CA LYS A 477 -37.62 -30.85 -1.18
C LYS A 477 -36.34 -30.04 -1.41
N SER A 478 -35.52 -29.94 -0.37
CA SER A 478 -34.29 -29.17 -0.40
C SER A 478 -33.25 -29.80 -1.34
N MET A 479 -32.62 -28.99 -2.18
CA MET A 479 -31.48 -29.40 -3.00
C MET A 479 -30.23 -28.63 -2.59
N TYR A 480 -29.10 -29.32 -2.59
CA TYR A 480 -27.79 -28.70 -2.41
C TYR A 480 -27.27 -28.24 -3.78
N PHE A 481 -26.83 -26.99 -3.86
CA PHE A 481 -26.26 -26.38 -5.05
C PHE A 481 -24.79 -26.07 -4.78
N THR A 482 -23.92 -26.58 -5.64
CA THR A 482 -22.48 -26.32 -5.63
C THR A 482 -22.17 -24.98 -6.30
N ARG A 483 -21.15 -24.31 -5.77
CA ARG A 483 -20.54 -23.11 -6.37
C ARG A 483 -19.67 -23.54 -7.55
N GLU A 484 -20.23 -23.61 -8.75
CA GLU A 484 -19.51 -23.99 -9.97
C GLU A 484 -19.21 -22.77 -10.84
N ASN A 485 -18.00 -22.73 -11.43
CA ASN A 485 -17.54 -21.67 -12.35
C ASN A 485 -17.62 -20.25 -11.77
N LYS A 486 -17.21 -20.08 -10.51
CA LYS A 486 -17.13 -18.78 -9.83
C LYS A 486 -15.75 -18.55 -9.23
N GLU A 487 -15.22 -17.35 -9.45
CA GLU A 487 -13.96 -16.86 -8.88
C GLU A 487 -14.10 -16.60 -7.38
N ASP A 488 -13.03 -16.69 -6.58
CA ASP A 488 -13.06 -16.57 -5.10
C ASP A 488 -13.68 -15.28 -4.54
N ASN A 489 -13.75 -14.22 -5.35
CA ASN A 489 -14.41 -12.95 -5.02
C ASN A 489 -15.91 -12.91 -5.37
N GLU A 490 -16.47 -13.96 -5.96
CA GLU A 490 -17.88 -14.04 -6.31
C GLU A 490 -18.69 -14.79 -5.27
N THR A 491 -19.87 -14.26 -4.95
CA THR A 491 -20.77 -14.86 -3.98
C THR A 491 -21.22 -16.26 -4.40
N THR A 492 -21.42 -17.15 -3.43
CA THR A 492 -21.91 -18.52 -3.57
C THR A 492 -23.12 -18.61 -4.51
N ALA A 493 -24.04 -17.66 -4.41
CA ALA A 493 -25.21 -17.55 -5.27
C ALA A 493 -25.37 -16.13 -5.84
N ASN A 494 -25.95 -16.02 -7.04
CA ASN A 494 -26.32 -14.73 -7.65
C ASN A 494 -27.42 -13.99 -6.85
N GLN A 495 -28.09 -14.70 -5.93
CA GLN A 495 -29.12 -14.16 -5.05
C GLN A 495 -28.64 -14.03 -3.59
N ALA A 496 -27.34 -14.08 -3.34
CA ALA A 496 -26.81 -13.80 -2.00
C ALA A 496 -27.12 -12.33 -1.63
N GLU A 497 -27.58 -12.11 -0.40
CA GLU A 497 -28.15 -10.84 0.03
C GLU A 497 -27.58 -10.37 1.36
N ILE A 498 -27.53 -9.05 1.53
CA ILE A 498 -27.20 -8.40 2.80
C ILE A 498 -28.46 -7.68 3.28
N ILE A 499 -28.98 -8.10 4.43
CA ILE A 499 -30.05 -7.38 5.12
C ILE A 499 -29.38 -6.30 5.95
N PHE A 500 -29.62 -5.03 5.64
CA PHE A 500 -29.08 -3.90 6.41
C PHE A 500 -30.18 -3.26 7.27
N ARG A 501 -29.96 -3.14 8.58
CA ARG A 501 -30.96 -2.63 9.55
C ARG A 501 -30.70 -1.18 9.96
N LYS A 502 -30.24 -0.35 9.01
CA LYS A 502 -30.15 1.11 9.15
C LYS A 502 -30.41 1.79 7.81
N ARG A 503 -30.94 3.01 7.84
CA ARG A 503 -31.02 3.87 6.66
C ARG A 503 -29.63 4.06 6.06
N ILE A 504 -29.50 3.80 4.76
CA ILE A 504 -28.28 4.10 3.99
C ILE A 504 -28.42 5.48 3.37
N ASP A 505 -27.53 6.39 3.75
CA ASP A 505 -27.51 7.77 3.26
C ASP A 505 -27.13 7.83 1.76
N PRO A 506 -27.72 8.75 0.96
CA PRO A 506 -27.38 8.91 -0.46
C PRO A 506 -25.89 9.13 -0.73
N LYS A 507 -25.09 9.60 0.24
CA LYS A 507 -23.62 9.72 0.09
C LYS A 507 -22.93 8.40 -0.28
N TYR A 508 -23.56 7.25 -0.03
CA TYR A 508 -23.03 5.93 -0.38
C TYR A 508 -23.42 5.49 -1.81
N ILE A 509 -24.20 6.27 -2.54
CA ILE A 509 -24.54 5.99 -3.94
C ILE A 509 -23.37 6.43 -4.81
N LEU A 510 -22.75 5.46 -5.50
CA LEU A 510 -21.65 5.70 -6.43
C LEU A 510 -22.16 6.06 -7.83
N ASP A 511 -23.19 5.34 -8.30
CA ASP A 511 -23.71 5.47 -9.66
C ASP A 511 -25.12 4.85 -9.77
N ILE A 512 -25.88 5.23 -10.79
CA ILE A 512 -27.21 4.70 -11.10
C ILE A 512 -27.22 4.28 -12.57
N LYS A 513 -27.50 3.01 -12.84
CA LYS A 513 -27.52 2.44 -14.19
C LYS A 513 -28.91 1.94 -14.54
N GLU A 514 -29.32 2.18 -15.78
CA GLU A 514 -30.51 1.54 -16.34
C GLU A 514 -30.27 0.03 -16.47
N VAL A 515 -31.34 -0.74 -16.32
CA VAL A 515 -31.33 -2.19 -16.52
C VAL A 515 -31.79 -2.43 -17.96
N ASP A 516 -30.86 -2.87 -18.82
CA ASP A 516 -31.17 -3.30 -20.19
C ASP A 516 -32.18 -4.47 -20.25
#